data_AF-I3JF48-F1
#
_entry.id   AF-I3JF48-F1
#
_cell.length_a   1.000
_cell.length_b   1.000
_cell.length_c   1.000
_cell.angle_alpha   90.00
_cell.angle_beta   90.00
_cell.angle_gamma   90.00
#
_symmetry.space_group_name_H-M   'P 1'
#
loop_
_entity.id
_entity.type
_entity.pdbx_description
1 polymer ?
#
loop_
_entity_poly.entity_id
_entity_poly.type
_entity_poly.pdbx_seq_one_letter_code
_entity_poly.pdbx_strand_id
1 'polypeptide(L)'
;MALRKNLKSNASSKLVITSAAFQDHIMRSLLHPDFSLSDPLRRRSRGKHPQVREGVEERDLQRRHEQEEREYVLGPAPPPLTLAQKLGLVASPRERLTEDEWTRVKGRSIQQEESAQPCAICREEFRLQPQVLLSCSHVFHRACLQAFERFSGRKRCPLCRREPYETRVINDAARLFRHRCATRIQAYWRGYKARKWYRTIKKSICPKDKRLRRQFFESRLQELNDSFVRYCHTDTEAFLSDIDRSLSSSRRVFQQLERKSVSEPQENDWDRIKSQVIQRGVWDCPICLTALSNLSLPTVSERSNHQQRRPTVLLSCSHLFHQLCLEAFEAFSADSRPLCPLCRSAYHKKLI
;
A
#
# COMPACT_ATOMS: atom_id res chain seq x y z
N MET A 1 -76.50 -17.55 -73.73
CA MET A 1 -76.31 -16.59 -72.63
C MET A 1 -75.70 -17.29 -71.41
N ALA A 2 -74.38 -17.29 -71.27
CA ALA A 2 -73.72 -17.58 -69.99
C ALA A 2 -72.26 -17.13 -70.11
N LEU A 3 -71.85 -16.17 -69.27
CA LEU A 3 -70.46 -15.89 -68.81
C LEU A 3 -70.39 -14.44 -68.31
N ARG A 4 -70.84 -14.20 -67.06
CA ARG A 4 -70.58 -12.94 -66.32
C ARG A 4 -70.99 -13.06 -64.84
N LYS A 5 -70.48 -14.05 -64.09
CA LYS A 5 -70.73 -14.12 -62.62
C LYS A 5 -69.50 -14.37 -61.72
N ASN A 6 -68.33 -14.74 -62.25
CA ASN A 6 -67.17 -15.12 -61.41
C ASN A 6 -66.12 -14.03 -61.13
N LEU A 7 -66.29 -12.80 -61.63
CA LEU A 7 -65.29 -11.73 -61.44
C LEU A 7 -65.53 -10.86 -60.20
N LYS A 8 -66.78 -10.75 -59.71
CA LYS A 8 -67.12 -9.86 -58.58
C LYS A 8 -66.80 -10.45 -57.19
N SER A 9 -66.84 -11.77 -57.03
CA SER A 9 -66.58 -12.44 -55.75
C SER A 9 -65.11 -12.30 -55.30
N ASN A 10 -64.17 -12.41 -56.25
CA ASN A 10 -62.73 -12.28 -55.98
C ASN A 10 -62.28 -10.85 -55.63
N ALA A 11 -62.99 -9.82 -56.10
CA ALA A 11 -62.71 -8.45 -55.73
C ALA A 11 -63.20 -8.13 -54.30
N SER A 12 -64.40 -8.62 -53.95
CA SER A 12 -64.97 -8.47 -52.61
C SER A 12 -64.14 -9.20 -51.54
N SER A 13 -63.70 -10.43 -51.81
CA SER A 13 -62.85 -11.19 -50.89
C SER A 13 -61.50 -10.52 -50.64
N LYS A 14 -60.86 -9.96 -51.68
CA LYS A 14 -59.63 -9.16 -51.54
C LYS A 14 -59.86 -7.89 -50.69
N LEU A 15 -61.01 -7.23 -50.85
CA LEU A 15 -61.34 -6.04 -50.06
C LEU A 15 -61.53 -6.37 -48.57
N VAL A 16 -62.13 -7.52 -48.26
CA VAL A 16 -62.31 -8.00 -46.88
C VAL A 16 -60.95 -8.35 -46.24
N ILE A 17 -60.07 -9.05 -46.96
CA ILE A 17 -58.74 -9.42 -46.46
C ILE A 17 -57.86 -8.18 -46.22
N THR A 18 -57.90 -7.20 -47.13
CA THR A 18 -57.14 -5.94 -46.96
C THR A 18 -57.66 -5.11 -45.80
N SER A 19 -58.98 -5.02 -45.62
CA SER A 19 -59.61 -4.32 -44.50
C SER A 19 -59.28 -4.97 -43.15
N ALA A 20 -59.35 -6.31 -43.07
CA ALA A 20 -58.98 -7.06 -41.87
C ALA A 20 -57.49 -6.92 -41.54
N ALA A 21 -56.62 -6.94 -42.56
CA ALA A 21 -55.18 -6.72 -42.38
C ALA A 21 -54.88 -5.32 -41.81
N PHE A 22 -55.58 -4.27 -42.28
CA PHE A 22 -55.44 -2.91 -41.75
C PHE A 22 -55.95 -2.80 -40.31
N GLN A 23 -57.10 -3.39 -39.98
CA GLN A 23 -57.64 -3.37 -38.62
C GLN A 23 -56.71 -4.07 -37.61
N ASP A 24 -56.14 -5.23 -37.96
CA ASP A 24 -55.12 -5.91 -37.13
C ASP A 24 -53.87 -5.02 -36.94
N HIS A 25 -53.41 -4.37 -38.01
CA HIS A 25 -52.25 -3.48 -37.92
C HIS A 25 -52.49 -2.26 -37.02
N ILE A 26 -53.65 -1.62 -37.12
CA ILE A 26 -54.03 -0.49 -36.26
C ILE A 26 -54.10 -0.95 -34.79
N MET A 27 -54.78 -2.08 -34.53
CA MET A 27 -54.91 -2.63 -33.18
C MET A 27 -53.54 -2.97 -32.57
N ARG A 28 -52.64 -3.62 -33.32
CA ARG A 28 -51.29 -3.95 -32.83
C ARG A 28 -50.39 -2.72 -32.65
N SER A 29 -50.54 -1.69 -33.49
CA SER A 29 -49.74 -0.47 -33.41
C SER A 29 -50.19 0.43 -32.25
N LEU A 30 -51.48 0.48 -31.94
CA LEU A 30 -52.01 1.24 -30.80
C LEU A 30 -51.75 0.55 -29.45
N LEU A 31 -51.55 -0.77 -29.45
CA LEU A 31 -51.21 -1.55 -28.26
C LEU A 31 -49.70 -1.63 -27.99
N HIS A 32 -48.86 -0.94 -28.78
CA HIS A 32 -47.42 -0.88 -28.51
C HIS A 32 -47.11 -0.01 -27.28
N PRO A 33 -46.10 -0.39 -26.46
CA PRO A 33 -45.92 0.07 -25.08
C PRO A 33 -45.27 1.46 -24.95
N ASP A 34 -45.50 2.37 -25.90
CA ASP A 34 -45.02 3.75 -25.79
C ASP A 34 -45.87 4.60 -24.84
N PHE A 35 -46.95 4.03 -24.28
CA PHE A 35 -47.69 4.57 -23.13
C PHE A 35 -47.42 3.74 -21.87
N SER A 36 -46.27 3.94 -21.24
CA SER A 36 -46.01 3.42 -19.89
C SER A 36 -46.31 4.51 -18.86
N LEU A 37 -47.55 4.52 -18.36
CA LEU A 37 -47.84 5.01 -17.02
C LEU A 37 -47.20 4.03 -16.03
N SER A 38 -46.41 4.59 -15.13
CA SER A 38 -45.70 3.95 -14.03
C SER A 38 -46.58 3.01 -13.19
N ASP A 39 -46.07 1.81 -12.88
CA ASP A 39 -46.06 1.32 -11.48
C ASP A 39 -45.08 0.13 -11.25
N PRO A 40 -44.52 0.01 -10.03
CA PRO A 40 -43.47 -0.93 -9.64
C PRO A 40 -44.07 -2.24 -9.16
N LEU A 41 -43.37 -3.36 -9.29
CA LEU A 41 -43.43 -4.44 -8.29
C LEU A 41 -42.25 -5.41 -8.53
N ARG A 42 -41.19 -5.21 -7.75
CA ARG A 42 -40.05 -6.12 -7.64
C ARG A 42 -40.49 -7.42 -6.96
N ARG A 43 -40.60 -8.51 -7.72
CA ARG A 43 -40.57 -9.88 -7.16
C ARG A 43 -39.12 -10.25 -6.81
N ARG A 44 -38.82 -10.27 -5.51
CA ARG A 44 -37.60 -10.88 -4.95
C ARG A 44 -37.65 -12.39 -5.14
N SER A 45 -36.73 -12.97 -5.91
CA SER A 45 -36.46 -14.41 -5.91
C SER A 45 -35.24 -14.70 -5.05
N ARG A 46 -35.36 -15.72 -4.19
CA ARG A 46 -34.39 -16.17 -3.19
C ARG A 46 -33.17 -16.82 -3.86
N GLY A 47 -31.97 -16.36 -3.50
CA GLY A 47 -30.72 -17.00 -3.89
C GLY A 47 -30.46 -18.29 -3.10
N LYS A 48 -30.11 -19.37 -3.80
CA LYS A 48 -29.44 -20.55 -3.24
C LYS A 48 -27.95 -20.42 -3.52
N HIS A 49 -27.13 -20.51 -2.48
CA HIS A 49 -25.67 -20.63 -2.56
C HIS A 49 -25.28 -22.06 -2.96
N PRO A 50 -24.38 -22.26 -3.95
CA PRO A 50 -23.64 -23.50 -4.11
C PRO A 50 -22.26 -23.41 -3.46
N GLN A 51 -21.89 -24.46 -2.73
CA GLN A 51 -20.58 -24.65 -2.12
C GLN A 51 -19.50 -24.96 -3.17
N VAL A 52 -18.30 -24.42 -2.94
CA VAL A 52 -17.11 -24.51 -3.80
C VAL A 52 -16.43 -25.88 -3.62
N ARG A 53 -16.09 -26.54 -4.73
CA ARG A 53 -15.10 -27.63 -4.79
C ARG A 53 -14.03 -27.22 -5.80
N GLU A 54 -12.80 -27.05 -5.30
CA GLU A 54 -11.60 -26.67 -6.04
C GLU A 54 -11.21 -27.78 -7.02
N GLY A 55 -11.31 -27.50 -8.33
CA GLY A 55 -10.98 -28.47 -9.39
C GLY A 55 -11.72 -28.25 -10.72
N VAL A 56 -12.74 -27.39 -10.76
CA VAL A 56 -13.53 -27.04 -11.98
C VAL A 56 -13.10 -25.68 -12.59
N GLU A 57 -12.13 -24.99 -11.98
CA GLU A 57 -11.85 -23.58 -12.26
C GLU A 57 -11.33 -23.32 -13.67
N GLU A 58 -10.42 -24.11 -14.24
CA GLU A 58 -9.85 -23.79 -15.57
C GLU A 58 -10.89 -23.86 -16.70
N ARG A 59 -11.75 -24.90 -16.72
CA ARG A 59 -12.78 -25.02 -17.76
C ARG A 59 -13.90 -23.99 -17.58
N ASP A 60 -14.26 -23.66 -16.35
CA ASP A 60 -15.23 -22.59 -16.07
C ASP A 60 -14.65 -21.21 -16.36
N LEU A 61 -13.36 -20.97 -16.17
CA LEU A 61 -12.68 -19.74 -16.56
C LEU A 61 -12.62 -19.60 -18.09
N GLN A 62 -12.31 -20.68 -18.81
CA GLN A 62 -12.37 -20.70 -20.28
C GLN A 62 -13.78 -20.40 -20.80
N ARG A 63 -14.80 -21.06 -20.21
CA ARG A 63 -16.21 -20.86 -20.60
C ARG A 63 -16.73 -19.48 -20.23
N ARG A 64 -16.27 -18.90 -19.10
CA ARG A 64 -16.57 -17.52 -18.70
C ARG A 64 -15.90 -16.50 -19.62
N HIS A 65 -14.66 -16.76 -20.03
CA HIS A 65 -13.93 -15.91 -20.98
C HIS A 65 -14.62 -15.90 -22.35
N GLU A 66 -15.04 -17.06 -22.84
CA GLU A 66 -15.82 -17.18 -24.09
C GLU A 66 -17.21 -16.52 -23.98
N GLN A 67 -17.84 -16.54 -22.80
CA GLN A 67 -19.13 -15.86 -22.57
C GLN A 67 -18.99 -14.34 -22.45
N GLU A 68 -17.91 -13.85 -21.84
CA GLU A 68 -17.58 -12.41 -21.74
C GLU A 68 -17.22 -11.81 -23.12
N GLU A 69 -16.67 -12.62 -24.03
CA GLU A 69 -16.32 -12.16 -25.38
C GLU A 69 -17.49 -12.13 -26.37
N ARG A 70 -18.69 -12.62 -26.01
CA ARG A 70 -19.84 -12.65 -26.93
C ARG A 70 -20.35 -11.25 -27.25
N GLU A 71 -20.28 -10.90 -28.52
CA GLU A 71 -20.88 -9.69 -29.07
C GLU A 71 -22.39 -9.88 -29.26
N TYR A 72 -23.17 -8.83 -28.98
CA TYR A 72 -24.62 -8.86 -29.15
C TYR A 72 -25.17 -7.48 -29.50
N VAL A 73 -26.29 -7.48 -30.24
CA VAL A 73 -27.00 -6.26 -30.63
C VAL A 73 -27.89 -5.80 -29.46
N LEU A 74 -27.86 -4.50 -29.16
CA LEU A 74 -28.70 -3.91 -28.12
C LEU A 74 -30.06 -3.51 -28.68
N GLY A 75 -31.12 -3.83 -27.93
CA GLY A 75 -32.51 -3.46 -28.21
C GLY A 75 -33.43 -4.67 -28.35
N PRO A 76 -34.73 -4.54 -28.01
CA PRO A 76 -35.71 -5.63 -28.14
C PRO A 76 -35.91 -6.01 -29.60
N ALA A 77 -35.95 -7.32 -29.90
CA ALA A 77 -36.18 -7.84 -31.26
C ALA A 77 -37.41 -7.18 -31.90
N PRO A 78 -37.38 -6.86 -33.20
CA PRO A 78 -38.51 -6.21 -33.85
C PRO A 78 -39.74 -7.12 -33.74
N PRO A 79 -40.93 -6.54 -33.51
CA PRO A 79 -42.17 -7.32 -33.48
C PRO A 79 -42.37 -8.04 -34.82
N PRO A 80 -43.03 -9.21 -34.83
CA PRO A 80 -43.34 -9.90 -36.06
C PRO A 80 -44.21 -9.02 -36.97
N LEU A 81 -43.90 -8.99 -38.26
CA LEU A 81 -44.60 -8.17 -39.25
C LEU A 81 -46.10 -8.48 -39.26
N THR A 82 -46.92 -7.42 -39.25
CA THR A 82 -48.38 -7.55 -39.36
C THR A 82 -48.78 -8.02 -40.76
N LEU A 83 -49.99 -8.55 -40.89
CA LEU A 83 -50.50 -8.98 -42.19
C LEU A 83 -50.53 -7.81 -43.20
N ALA A 84 -50.87 -6.60 -42.76
CA ALA A 84 -50.84 -5.40 -43.61
C ALA A 84 -49.43 -5.06 -44.13
N GLN A 85 -48.40 -5.23 -43.29
CA GLN A 85 -47.00 -5.01 -43.69
C GLN A 85 -46.55 -6.07 -44.69
N LYS A 86 -46.92 -7.34 -44.49
CA LYS A 86 -46.62 -8.44 -45.43
C LYS A 86 -47.31 -8.27 -46.78
N LEU A 87 -48.52 -7.70 -46.80
CA LEU A 87 -49.29 -7.41 -48.02
C LEU A 87 -48.87 -6.10 -48.71
N GLY A 88 -47.90 -5.36 -48.16
CA GLY A 88 -47.44 -4.08 -48.71
C GLY A 88 -48.46 -2.94 -48.58
N LEU A 89 -49.51 -3.11 -47.77
CA LEU A 89 -50.53 -2.09 -47.51
C LEU A 89 -50.00 -1.00 -46.56
N VAL A 90 -49.04 -1.36 -45.70
CA VAL A 90 -48.32 -0.45 -44.81
C VAL A 90 -46.83 -0.69 -44.98
N ALA A 91 -46.02 0.38 -44.93
CA ALA A 91 -44.57 0.26 -44.99
C ALA A 91 -44.06 -0.64 -43.85
N SER A 92 -43.26 -1.65 -44.22
CA SER A 92 -42.57 -2.49 -43.25
C SER A 92 -41.56 -1.66 -42.44
N PRO A 93 -41.42 -1.90 -41.12
CA PRO A 93 -40.33 -1.33 -40.34
C PRO A 93 -38.97 -1.68 -40.99
N ARG A 94 -37.98 -0.80 -40.82
CA ARG A 94 -36.62 -1.07 -41.31
C ARG A 94 -36.14 -2.39 -40.70
N GLU A 95 -35.72 -3.31 -41.56
CA GLU A 95 -35.15 -4.58 -41.12
C GLU A 95 -33.85 -4.33 -40.34
N ARG A 96 -33.63 -5.16 -39.32
CA ARG A 96 -32.38 -5.12 -38.56
C ARG A 96 -31.21 -5.50 -39.44
N LEU A 97 -30.04 -4.94 -39.14
CA LEU A 97 -28.82 -5.38 -39.81
C LEU A 97 -28.60 -6.87 -39.55
N THR A 98 -28.37 -7.60 -40.63
CA THR A 98 -27.98 -9.01 -40.61
C THR A 98 -26.59 -9.18 -39.99
N GLU A 99 -26.27 -10.40 -39.54
CA GLU A 99 -24.94 -10.69 -38.98
C GLU A 99 -23.82 -10.40 -40.01
N ASP A 100 -24.06 -10.69 -41.29
CA ASP A 100 -23.14 -10.40 -42.39
C ASP A 100 -22.94 -8.89 -42.60
N GLU A 101 -23.98 -8.08 -42.44
CA GLU A 101 -23.83 -6.62 -42.48
C GLU A 101 -23.05 -6.11 -41.28
N TRP A 102 -23.26 -6.68 -40.10
CA TRP A 102 -22.47 -6.35 -38.91
C TRP A 102 -20.99 -6.71 -39.07
N THR A 103 -20.67 -7.85 -39.67
CA THR A 103 -19.26 -8.20 -39.97
C THR A 103 -18.63 -7.20 -40.94
N ARG A 104 -19.38 -6.70 -41.94
CA ARG A 104 -18.91 -5.62 -42.84
C ARG A 104 -18.72 -4.29 -42.11
N VAL A 105 -19.66 -3.91 -41.23
CA VAL A 105 -19.55 -2.69 -40.40
C VAL A 105 -18.33 -2.79 -39.48
N LYS A 106 -18.13 -3.96 -38.85
CA LYS A 106 -16.98 -4.24 -38.00
C LYS A 106 -15.67 -4.20 -38.78
N GLY A 107 -15.63 -4.79 -39.98
CA GLY A 107 -14.47 -4.74 -40.87
C GLY A 107 -14.06 -3.30 -41.21
N ARG A 108 -15.02 -2.43 -41.51
CA ARG A 108 -14.75 -0.99 -41.74
C ARG A 108 -14.21 -0.30 -40.48
N SER A 109 -14.78 -0.59 -39.31
CA SER A 109 -14.33 -0.03 -38.04
C SER A 109 -12.89 -0.45 -37.69
N ILE A 110 -12.54 -1.71 -37.98
CA ILE A 110 -11.17 -2.23 -37.81
C ILE A 110 -10.20 -1.53 -38.78
N GLN A 111 -10.59 -1.37 -40.05
CA GLN A 111 -9.78 -0.68 -41.05
C GLN A 111 -9.51 0.79 -40.69
N GLN A 112 -10.46 1.44 -40.03
CA GLN A 112 -10.34 2.81 -39.53
C GLN A 112 -9.65 2.89 -38.16
N GLU A 113 -9.30 1.74 -37.56
CA GLU A 113 -8.72 1.62 -36.22
C GLU A 113 -9.54 2.34 -35.13
N GLU A 114 -10.86 2.37 -35.27
CA GLU A 114 -11.75 3.15 -34.40
C GLU A 114 -11.69 2.69 -32.93
N SER A 115 -11.42 1.40 -32.69
CA SER A 115 -11.22 0.84 -31.35
C SER A 115 -9.83 1.13 -30.75
N ALA A 116 -8.86 1.57 -31.56
CA ALA A 116 -7.54 1.98 -31.09
C ALA A 116 -7.49 3.47 -30.73
N GLN A 117 -8.35 4.28 -31.35
CA GLN A 117 -8.54 5.70 -31.04
C GLN A 117 -9.29 5.88 -29.72
N PRO A 118 -9.11 7.01 -29.02
CA PRO A 118 -9.89 7.30 -27.81
C PRO A 118 -11.36 7.58 -28.15
N CYS A 119 -12.26 7.32 -27.20
CA CYS A 119 -13.68 7.60 -27.35
C CYS A 119 -13.92 9.09 -27.63
N ALA A 120 -14.59 9.45 -28.72
CA ALA A 120 -14.77 10.85 -29.10
C ALA A 120 -15.66 11.67 -28.13
N ILE A 121 -16.40 11.02 -27.23
CA ILE A 121 -17.24 11.69 -26.21
C ILE A 121 -16.41 12.10 -24.98
N CYS A 122 -15.69 11.15 -24.35
CA CYS A 122 -14.92 11.41 -23.13
C CYS A 122 -13.42 11.62 -23.37
N ARG A 123 -12.92 11.37 -24.58
CA ARG A 123 -11.50 11.45 -24.97
C ARG A 123 -10.57 10.47 -24.23
N GLU A 124 -11.12 9.43 -23.63
CA GLU A 124 -10.37 8.38 -22.93
C GLU A 124 -10.20 7.12 -23.81
N GLU A 125 -9.13 6.37 -23.57
CA GLU A 125 -8.93 5.04 -24.16
C GLU A 125 -9.96 4.03 -23.62
N PHE A 126 -10.42 3.14 -24.50
CA PHE A 126 -11.43 2.14 -24.14
C PHE A 126 -11.01 1.13 -23.07
N ARG A 127 -9.74 0.69 -23.11
CA ARG A 127 -9.17 -0.31 -22.18
C ARG A 127 -10.10 -1.52 -22.01
N LEU A 128 -10.58 -1.79 -20.79
CA LEU A 128 -11.48 -2.90 -20.46
C LEU A 128 -12.96 -2.47 -20.35
N GLN A 129 -13.28 -1.22 -20.67
CA GLN A 129 -14.65 -0.73 -20.56
C GLN A 129 -15.53 -1.27 -21.71
N PRO A 130 -16.83 -1.51 -21.46
CA PRO A 130 -17.74 -2.00 -22.50
C PRO A 130 -17.90 -0.96 -23.61
N GLN A 131 -17.60 -1.38 -24.84
CA GLN A 131 -17.62 -0.57 -26.04
C GLN A 131 -18.79 -0.98 -26.94
N VAL A 132 -19.29 -0.02 -27.71
CA VAL A 132 -20.41 -0.21 -28.63
C VAL A 132 -20.03 0.30 -30.02
N LEU A 133 -20.32 -0.53 -31.02
CA LEU A 133 -20.22 -0.22 -32.44
C LEU A 133 -21.59 0.19 -32.97
N LEU A 134 -21.63 1.33 -33.66
CA LEU A 134 -22.83 1.78 -34.34
C LEU A 134 -22.90 1.24 -35.78
N SER A 135 -24.11 1.17 -36.35
CA SER A 135 -24.30 0.85 -37.78
C SER A 135 -23.56 1.79 -38.74
N CYS A 136 -23.20 2.98 -38.27
CA CYS A 136 -22.38 3.97 -38.98
C CYS A 136 -20.86 3.81 -38.76
N SER A 137 -20.40 2.64 -38.29
CA SER A 137 -19.00 2.24 -38.04
C SER A 137 -18.22 2.98 -36.95
N HIS A 138 -18.83 3.93 -36.25
CA HIS A 138 -18.21 4.62 -35.11
C HIS A 138 -18.31 3.82 -33.81
N VAL A 139 -17.30 3.96 -32.93
CA VAL A 139 -17.18 3.23 -31.66
C VAL A 139 -17.16 4.20 -30.48
N PHE A 140 -17.90 3.86 -29.42
CA PHE A 140 -17.97 4.65 -28.18
C PHE A 140 -18.04 3.75 -26.94
N HIS A 141 -17.81 4.31 -25.76
CA HIS A 141 -18.14 3.61 -24.53
C HIS A 141 -19.66 3.47 -24.44
N ARG A 142 -20.13 2.30 -23.97
CA ARG A 142 -21.55 2.06 -23.72
C ARG A 142 -22.14 3.15 -22.80
N ALA A 143 -21.42 3.49 -21.74
CA ALA A 143 -21.84 4.51 -20.79
C ALA A 143 -21.89 5.92 -21.42
N CYS A 144 -20.87 6.29 -22.21
CA CYS A 144 -20.83 7.59 -22.87
C CYS A 144 -21.94 7.75 -23.90
N LEU A 145 -22.21 6.72 -24.72
CA LEU A 145 -23.30 6.76 -25.68
C LEU A 145 -24.66 6.86 -24.97
N GLN A 146 -24.88 6.09 -23.90
CA GLN A 146 -26.12 6.17 -23.12
C GLN A 146 -26.31 7.54 -22.47
N ALA A 147 -25.25 8.16 -21.95
CA ALA A 147 -25.30 9.51 -21.41
C ALA A 147 -25.65 10.53 -22.51
N PHE A 148 -25.07 10.38 -23.70
CA PHE A 148 -25.36 11.24 -24.85
C PHE A 148 -26.80 11.09 -25.35
N GLU A 149 -27.33 9.87 -25.42
CA GLU A 149 -28.73 9.59 -25.78
C GLU A 149 -29.70 10.22 -24.76
N ARG A 150 -29.39 10.13 -23.47
CA ARG A 150 -30.19 10.76 -22.39
C ARG A 150 -30.16 12.28 -22.48
N PHE A 151 -29.02 12.88 -22.81
CA PHE A 151 -28.88 14.32 -22.91
C PHE A 151 -29.54 14.89 -24.17
N SER A 152 -29.35 14.24 -25.32
CA SER A 152 -29.89 14.71 -26.60
C SER A 152 -31.36 14.36 -26.82
N GLY A 153 -31.90 13.37 -26.09
CA GLY A 153 -33.25 12.86 -26.26
C GLY A 153 -33.49 12.14 -27.60
N ARG A 154 -32.45 11.95 -28.41
CA ARG A 154 -32.52 11.32 -29.74
C ARG A 154 -31.37 10.34 -29.96
N LYS A 155 -31.63 9.23 -30.64
CA LYS A 155 -30.60 8.25 -31.01
C LYS A 155 -29.84 8.67 -32.25
N ARG A 156 -28.91 9.63 -32.07
CA ARG A 156 -28.07 10.17 -33.15
C ARG A 156 -26.58 9.93 -32.93
N CYS A 157 -25.86 9.58 -33.99
CA CYS A 157 -24.42 9.36 -33.83
C CYS A 157 -23.74 10.69 -33.43
N PRO A 158 -22.91 10.73 -32.37
CA PRO A 158 -22.19 11.94 -31.97
C PRO A 158 -21.26 12.49 -33.06
N LEU A 159 -20.72 11.63 -33.93
CA LEU A 159 -19.77 12.00 -34.98
C LEU A 159 -20.48 12.35 -36.29
N CYS A 160 -21.19 11.39 -36.88
CA CYS A 160 -21.79 11.57 -38.22
C CYS A 160 -23.25 11.99 -38.21
N ARG A 161 -23.87 12.17 -37.03
CA ARG A 161 -25.25 12.65 -36.87
C ARG A 161 -26.34 11.80 -37.54
N ARG A 162 -26.01 10.61 -38.04
CA ARG A 162 -26.95 9.68 -38.68
C ARG A 162 -27.99 9.17 -37.65
N GLU A 163 -29.24 9.13 -38.08
CA GLU A 163 -30.42 8.67 -37.33
C GLU A 163 -31.34 7.82 -38.25
N PRO A 164 -31.95 6.73 -37.77
CA PRO A 164 -31.60 5.94 -36.58
C PRO A 164 -30.39 5.03 -36.85
N TYR A 165 -29.63 4.69 -35.80
CA TYR A 165 -28.59 3.66 -35.86
C TYR A 165 -28.94 2.45 -34.99
N GLU A 166 -28.32 1.33 -35.31
CA GLU A 166 -28.29 0.16 -34.43
C GLU A 166 -26.96 0.10 -33.68
N THR A 167 -26.97 -0.57 -32.53
CA THR A 167 -25.83 -0.65 -31.60
C THR A 167 -25.49 -2.11 -31.32
N ARG A 168 -24.22 -2.47 -31.46
CA ARG A 168 -23.68 -3.79 -31.11
C ARG A 168 -22.58 -3.63 -30.07
N VAL A 169 -22.61 -4.43 -29.01
CA VAL A 169 -21.51 -4.49 -28.04
C VAL A 169 -20.35 -5.24 -28.69
N ILE A 170 -19.17 -4.63 -28.70
CA ILE A 170 -17.94 -5.23 -29.22
C ILE A 170 -16.89 -5.31 -28.10
N ASN A 171 -15.80 -6.06 -28.30
CA ASN A 171 -14.73 -6.25 -27.30
C ASN A 171 -13.32 -6.03 -27.89
N ASP A 172 -13.23 -5.38 -29.05
CA ASP A 172 -11.99 -5.27 -29.82
C ASP A 172 -10.91 -4.45 -29.10
N ALA A 173 -11.26 -3.33 -28.46
CA ALA A 173 -10.31 -2.50 -27.74
C ALA A 173 -9.84 -3.19 -26.45
N ALA A 174 -10.70 -3.96 -25.78
CA ALA A 174 -10.29 -4.82 -24.67
C ALA A 174 -9.26 -5.87 -25.10
N ARG A 175 -9.44 -6.47 -26.27
CA ARG A 175 -8.46 -7.39 -26.87
C ARG A 175 -7.14 -6.69 -27.19
N LEU A 176 -7.19 -5.51 -27.81
CA LEU A 176 -6.00 -4.70 -28.11
C LEU A 176 -5.25 -4.28 -26.82
N PHE A 177 -5.99 -3.88 -25.79
CA PHE A 177 -5.42 -3.48 -24.50
C PHE A 177 -4.75 -4.66 -23.80
N ARG A 178 -5.40 -5.84 -23.75
CA ARG A 178 -4.80 -7.08 -23.23
C ARG A 178 -3.52 -7.43 -23.98
N HIS A 179 -3.51 -7.30 -25.30
CA HIS A 179 -2.31 -7.52 -26.11
C HIS A 179 -1.18 -6.54 -25.77
N ARG A 180 -1.47 -5.24 -25.70
CA ARG A 180 -0.49 -4.20 -25.29
C ARG A 180 0.08 -4.49 -23.89
N CYS A 181 -0.76 -4.89 -22.94
CA CYS A 181 -0.33 -5.29 -21.60
C CYS A 181 0.57 -6.53 -21.62
N ALA A 182 0.21 -7.56 -22.38
CA ALA A 182 1.02 -8.76 -22.55
C ALA A 182 2.40 -8.43 -23.14
N THR A 183 2.46 -7.61 -24.19
CA THR A 183 3.73 -7.17 -24.80
C THR A 183 4.60 -6.42 -23.80
N ARG A 184 4.01 -5.55 -22.96
CA ARG A 184 4.76 -4.85 -21.89
C ARG A 184 5.35 -5.84 -20.90
N ILE A 185 4.54 -6.75 -20.36
CA ILE A 185 4.99 -7.76 -19.39
C ILE A 185 6.12 -8.60 -19.99
N GLN A 186 5.94 -9.09 -21.23
CA GLN A 186 6.94 -9.87 -21.94
C GLN A 186 8.24 -9.08 -22.16
N ALA A 187 8.17 -7.80 -22.53
CA ALA A 187 9.35 -6.96 -22.70
C ALA A 187 10.12 -6.76 -21.39
N TYR A 188 9.40 -6.50 -20.28
CA TYR A 188 10.01 -6.39 -18.95
C TYR A 188 10.70 -7.69 -18.53
N TRP A 189 10.07 -8.84 -18.74
CA TRP A 189 10.63 -10.15 -18.42
C TRP A 189 11.86 -10.48 -19.27
N ARG A 190 11.78 -10.28 -20.60
CA ARG A 190 12.91 -10.47 -21.51
C ARG A 190 14.10 -9.59 -21.09
N GLY A 191 13.84 -8.32 -20.77
CA GLY A 191 14.84 -7.40 -20.25
C GLY A 191 15.44 -7.84 -18.92
N TYR A 192 14.62 -8.35 -17.99
CA TYR A 192 15.09 -8.89 -16.71
C TYR A 192 16.02 -10.10 -16.92
N LYS A 193 15.62 -11.07 -17.74
CA LYS A 193 16.42 -12.26 -18.06
C LYS A 193 17.77 -11.86 -18.68
N ALA A 194 17.77 -10.93 -19.64
CA ALA A 194 18.97 -10.41 -20.26
C ALA A 194 19.91 -9.73 -19.25
N ARG A 195 19.37 -8.85 -18.38
CA ARG A 195 20.17 -8.19 -17.33
C ARG A 195 20.72 -9.18 -16.30
N LYS A 196 19.94 -10.19 -15.90
CA LYS A 196 20.39 -11.23 -14.98
C LYS A 196 21.58 -12.01 -15.58
N TRP A 197 21.45 -12.44 -16.83
CA TRP A 197 22.53 -13.10 -17.56
C TRP A 197 23.77 -12.21 -17.74
N TYR A 198 23.57 -10.95 -18.13
CA TYR A 198 24.66 -9.98 -18.30
C TYR A 198 25.40 -9.69 -17.00
N ARG A 199 24.71 -9.63 -15.85
CA ARG A 199 25.35 -9.50 -14.54
C ARG A 199 26.27 -10.68 -14.22
N THR A 200 25.85 -11.91 -14.53
CA THR A 200 26.69 -13.10 -14.37
C THR A 200 27.92 -13.03 -15.25
N ILE A 201 27.75 -12.66 -16.53
CA ILE A 201 28.86 -12.49 -17.47
C ILE A 201 29.83 -11.39 -17.03
N LYS A 202 29.32 -10.25 -16.55
CA LYS A 202 30.16 -9.15 -16.04
C LYS A 202 31.05 -9.60 -14.88
N LYS A 203 30.62 -10.60 -14.10
CA LYS A 203 31.42 -11.19 -13.03
C LYS A 203 32.44 -12.20 -13.55
N SER A 204 32.10 -13.01 -14.55
CA SER A 204 32.99 -14.09 -15.02
C SER A 204 33.99 -13.66 -16.10
N ILE A 205 33.62 -12.73 -16.98
CA ILE A 205 34.41 -12.33 -18.14
C ILE A 205 35.10 -11.00 -17.87
N CYS A 206 36.42 -10.97 -18.03
CA CYS A 206 37.22 -9.75 -17.94
C CYS A 206 36.88 -8.79 -19.10
N PRO A 207 36.49 -7.53 -18.82
CA PRO A 207 36.29 -6.52 -19.86
C PRO A 207 37.58 -6.22 -20.64
N LYS A 208 37.47 -5.85 -21.93
CA LYS A 208 38.60 -5.42 -22.76
C LYS A 208 39.03 -3.98 -22.47
N ASP A 209 38.08 -3.11 -22.14
CA ASP A 209 38.35 -1.70 -21.84
C ASP A 209 39.20 -1.53 -20.60
N LYS A 210 40.25 -0.70 -20.69
CA LYS A 210 41.23 -0.50 -19.60
C LYS A 210 40.59 -0.06 -18.28
N ARG A 211 39.62 0.87 -18.31
CA ARG A 211 38.93 1.39 -17.11
C ARG A 211 38.06 0.32 -16.45
N LEU A 212 37.25 -0.39 -17.24
CA LEU A 212 36.37 -1.44 -16.74
C LEU A 212 37.15 -2.66 -16.25
N ARG A 213 38.28 -2.97 -16.89
CA ARG A 213 39.22 -4.01 -16.47
C ARG A 213 39.84 -3.70 -15.10
N ARG A 214 40.22 -2.44 -14.85
CA ARG A 214 40.71 -2.02 -13.52
C ARG A 214 39.65 -2.23 -12.44
N GLN A 215 38.43 -1.75 -12.67
CA GLN A 215 37.32 -1.93 -11.72
C GLN A 215 36.95 -3.40 -11.50
N PHE A 216 37.04 -4.23 -12.55
CA PHE A 216 36.83 -5.68 -12.44
C PHE A 216 37.84 -6.33 -11.48
N PHE A 217 39.13 -6.07 -11.66
CA PHE A 217 40.16 -6.64 -10.79
C PHE A 217 40.12 -6.06 -9.37
N GLU A 218 39.84 -4.77 -9.23
CA GLU A 218 39.63 -4.15 -7.92
C GLU A 218 38.51 -4.83 -7.14
N SER A 219 37.35 -5.04 -7.78
CA SER A 219 36.24 -5.78 -7.17
C SER A 219 36.61 -7.21 -6.80
N ARG A 220 37.41 -7.91 -7.62
CA ARG A 220 37.85 -9.28 -7.34
C ARG A 220 38.88 -9.34 -6.19
N LEU A 221 39.80 -8.39 -6.14
CA LEU A 221 40.76 -8.28 -5.03
C LEU A 221 40.04 -7.96 -3.73
N GLN A 222 39.02 -7.09 -3.76
CA GLN A 222 38.18 -6.81 -2.60
C GLN A 222 37.48 -8.08 -2.11
N GLU A 223 36.85 -8.86 -3.02
CA GLU A 223 36.21 -10.13 -2.66
C GLU A 223 37.19 -11.11 -1.97
N LEU A 224 38.42 -11.19 -2.47
CA LEU A 224 39.47 -12.03 -1.88
C LEU A 224 39.96 -11.49 -0.53
N ASN A 225 40.18 -10.18 -0.42
CA ASN A 225 40.56 -9.54 0.84
C ASN A 225 39.49 -9.74 1.90
N ASP A 226 38.22 -9.51 1.57
CA ASP A 226 37.09 -9.73 2.49
C ASP A 226 36.94 -11.22 2.86
N SER A 227 37.24 -12.13 1.93
CA SER A 227 37.31 -13.57 2.22
C SER A 227 38.47 -13.90 3.16
N PHE A 228 39.63 -13.29 2.95
CA PHE A 228 40.83 -13.49 3.75
C PHE A 228 40.66 -12.93 5.16
N VAL A 229 40.17 -11.69 5.31
CA VAL A 229 39.83 -11.08 6.60
C VAL A 229 38.84 -11.95 7.38
N ARG A 230 37.82 -12.49 6.71
CA ARG A 230 36.89 -13.45 7.33
C ARG A 230 37.60 -14.73 7.79
N TYR A 231 38.51 -15.27 6.99
CA TYR A 231 39.26 -16.48 7.35
C TYR A 231 40.25 -16.22 8.49
N CYS A 232 40.86 -15.04 8.52
CA CYS A 232 41.87 -14.64 9.49
C CYS A 232 41.34 -14.33 10.89
N HIS A 233 40.06 -14.63 11.19
CA HIS A 233 39.42 -14.63 12.53
C HIS A 233 40.37 -14.24 13.67
N THR A 234 40.68 -12.95 13.77
CA THR A 234 41.31 -12.39 14.96
C THR A 234 40.12 -12.08 15.82
N ASP A 235 39.71 -13.05 16.64
CA ASP A 235 38.59 -12.94 17.57
C ASP A 235 38.98 -12.01 18.72
N THR A 236 39.25 -10.76 18.34
CA THR A 236 39.59 -9.64 19.21
C THR A 236 38.44 -9.39 20.17
N GLU A 237 37.21 -9.56 19.71
CA GLU A 237 36.02 -9.50 20.54
C GLU A 237 35.99 -10.61 21.60
N ALA A 238 36.29 -11.87 21.25
CA ALA A 238 36.40 -12.92 22.27
C ALA A 238 37.53 -12.63 23.28
N PHE A 239 38.70 -12.18 22.81
CA PHE A 239 39.82 -11.81 23.69
C PHE A 239 39.46 -10.65 24.64
N LEU A 240 38.81 -9.60 24.13
CA LEU A 240 38.35 -8.47 24.96
C LEU A 240 37.28 -8.93 25.97
N SER A 241 36.36 -9.80 25.55
CA SER A 241 35.34 -10.36 26.44
C SER A 241 35.94 -11.20 27.58
N ASP A 242 37.05 -11.89 27.32
CA ASP A 242 37.79 -12.65 28.33
C ASP A 242 38.46 -11.74 29.36
N ILE A 243 39.03 -10.61 28.90
CA ILE A 243 39.59 -9.59 29.78
C ILE A 243 38.50 -8.99 30.67
N ASP A 244 37.36 -8.60 30.10
CA ASP A 244 36.26 -8.01 30.85
C ASP A 244 35.67 -8.97 31.88
N ARG A 245 35.58 -10.26 31.53
CA ARG A 245 35.18 -11.33 32.44
C ARG A 245 36.19 -11.48 33.59
N SER A 246 37.49 -11.44 33.30
CA SER A 246 38.55 -11.49 34.30
C SER A 246 38.45 -10.30 35.25
N LEU A 247 38.33 -9.07 34.73
CA LEU A 247 38.18 -7.85 35.54
C LEU A 247 36.91 -7.87 36.39
N SER A 248 35.80 -8.35 35.84
CA SER A 248 34.53 -8.48 36.57
C SER A 248 34.63 -9.46 37.73
N SER A 249 35.32 -10.59 37.53
CA SER A 249 35.55 -11.56 38.61
C SER A 249 36.42 -10.98 39.73
N SER A 250 37.49 -10.26 39.38
CA SER A 250 38.33 -9.54 40.33
C SER A 250 37.55 -8.52 41.15
N ARG A 251 36.76 -7.65 40.49
CA ARG A 251 35.89 -6.67 41.16
C ARG A 251 34.91 -7.32 42.14
N ARG A 252 34.35 -8.50 41.80
CA ARG A 252 33.45 -9.24 42.69
C ARG A 252 34.13 -9.69 43.98
N VAL A 253 35.40 -10.12 43.91
CA VAL A 253 36.17 -10.49 45.11
C VAL A 253 36.39 -9.29 46.01
N PHE A 254 36.77 -8.14 45.45
CA PHE A 254 36.94 -6.90 46.22
C PHE A 254 35.64 -6.47 46.92
N GLN A 255 34.50 -6.51 46.22
CA GLN A 255 33.20 -6.21 46.82
C GLN A 255 32.82 -7.16 47.97
N GLN A 256 33.18 -8.44 47.89
CA GLN A 256 32.94 -9.38 48.98
C GLN A 256 33.78 -9.09 50.21
N LEU A 257 35.02 -8.64 50.03
CA LEU A 257 35.92 -8.24 51.11
C LEU A 257 35.42 -6.95 51.79
N GLU A 258 34.98 -5.98 51.00
CA GLU A 258 34.40 -4.72 51.50
C GLU A 258 33.10 -4.96 52.28
N ARG A 259 32.22 -5.86 51.84
CA ARG A 259 30.99 -6.19 52.58
C ARG A 259 31.23 -6.78 53.96
N LYS A 260 32.37 -7.46 54.18
CA LYS A 260 32.74 -8.03 55.48
C LYS A 260 33.35 -7.01 56.45
N SER A 261 33.79 -5.85 55.97
CA SER A 261 34.57 -4.88 56.76
C SER A 261 33.76 -3.66 57.26
N VAL A 262 32.46 -3.59 56.98
CA VAL A 262 31.62 -2.43 57.32
C VAL A 262 30.54 -2.83 58.31
N SER A 263 30.91 -2.90 59.59
CA SER A 263 29.96 -2.89 60.72
C SER A 263 29.74 -1.44 61.19
N GLU A 264 28.54 -1.10 61.65
CA GLU A 264 28.26 0.22 62.24
C GLU A 264 29.14 0.47 63.48
N PRO A 265 29.90 1.59 63.55
CA PRO A 265 30.72 1.91 64.72
C PRO A 265 29.84 2.19 65.96
N GLN A 266 30.21 1.66 67.12
CA GLN A 266 29.52 1.97 68.38
C GLN A 266 29.84 3.40 68.85
N GLU A 267 29.08 3.93 69.82
CA GLU A 267 29.25 5.31 70.29
C GLU A 267 30.66 5.60 70.82
N ASN A 268 31.27 4.64 71.52
CA ASN A 268 32.67 4.72 71.99
C ASN A 268 33.69 4.82 70.84
N ASP A 269 33.38 4.25 69.67
CA ASP A 269 34.26 4.33 68.49
C ASP A 269 34.24 5.74 67.88
N TRP A 270 33.08 6.42 67.92
CA TRP A 270 32.97 7.79 67.41
C TRP A 270 33.79 8.79 68.23
N ASP A 271 33.89 8.60 69.55
CA ASP A 271 34.71 9.46 70.40
C ASP A 271 36.21 9.25 70.17
N ARG A 272 36.62 8.01 69.89
CA ARG A 272 37.98 7.69 69.45
C ARG A 272 38.29 8.31 68.09
N ILE A 273 37.37 8.22 67.13
CA ILE A 273 37.52 8.82 65.79
C ILE A 273 37.62 10.35 65.90
N LYS A 274 36.78 10.99 66.71
CA LYS A 274 36.87 12.44 66.97
C LYS A 274 38.24 12.85 67.53
N SER A 275 38.75 12.10 68.51
CA SER A 275 40.06 12.35 69.11
C SER A 275 41.20 12.25 68.09
N GLN A 276 41.12 11.29 67.16
CA GLN A 276 42.09 11.14 66.07
C GLN A 276 42.07 12.31 65.09
N VAL A 277 40.89 12.84 64.76
CA VAL A 277 40.75 13.98 63.85
C VAL A 277 41.31 15.26 64.48
N ILE A 278 41.04 15.48 65.77
CA ILE A 278 41.60 16.61 66.52
C ILE A 278 43.14 16.55 66.54
N GLN A 279 43.74 15.37 66.71
CA GLN A 279 45.19 15.18 66.66
C GLN A 279 45.79 15.44 65.27
N ARG A 280 45.07 15.14 64.19
CA ARG A 280 45.53 15.37 62.81
C ARG A 280 45.51 16.84 62.42
N GLY A 281 44.68 17.65 63.07
CA GLY A 281 44.65 19.10 62.90
C GLY A 281 44.23 19.59 61.51
N VAL A 282 43.62 18.74 60.68
CA VAL A 282 43.13 19.11 59.34
C VAL A 282 41.68 19.58 59.45
N TRP A 283 41.49 20.89 59.34
CA TRP A 283 40.19 21.56 59.47
C TRP A 283 39.68 22.16 58.16
N ASP A 284 40.19 21.72 57.02
CA ASP A 284 39.69 22.14 55.70
C ASP A 284 38.87 21.03 55.06
N CYS A 285 37.75 21.39 54.43
CA CYS A 285 36.96 20.44 53.66
C CYS A 285 37.72 20.08 52.37
N PRO A 286 38.09 18.80 52.14
CA PRO A 286 38.87 18.41 50.97
C PRO A 286 38.14 18.55 49.62
N ILE A 287 36.80 18.67 49.64
CA ILE A 287 35.99 18.77 48.42
C ILE A 287 35.99 20.21 47.88
N CYS A 288 35.83 21.20 48.76
CA CYS A 288 35.71 22.60 48.39
C CYS A 288 36.91 23.45 48.81
N LEU A 289 37.87 22.84 49.53
CA LEU A 289 39.11 23.46 50.02
C LEU A 289 38.88 24.66 50.94
N THR A 290 37.76 24.67 51.69
CA THR A 290 37.42 25.76 52.64
C THR A 290 37.32 25.24 54.08
N ALA A 291 37.60 26.12 55.04
CA ALA A 291 37.66 25.79 56.46
C ALA A 291 36.32 25.25 57.02
N LEU A 292 36.44 24.28 57.92
CA LEU A 292 35.39 23.64 58.71
C LEU A 292 35.25 24.37 60.06
N SER A 293 34.04 24.40 60.61
CA SER A 293 33.76 25.09 61.88
C SER A 293 34.44 24.36 63.04
N ASN A 294 35.33 25.04 63.79
CA ASN A 294 36.03 24.46 64.94
C ASN A 294 35.07 24.10 66.10
N LEU A 295 35.21 22.90 66.66
CA LEU A 295 34.39 22.38 67.75
C LEU A 295 34.75 22.91 69.15
N SER A 296 35.73 23.81 69.25
CA SER A 296 36.39 24.10 70.53
C SER A 296 36.72 25.59 70.71
N LEU A 297 35.76 26.50 70.53
CA LEU A 297 35.84 27.86 71.10
C LEU A 297 34.46 28.55 71.17
N PRO A 298 34.02 29.02 72.36
CA PRO A 298 33.01 30.05 72.46
C PRO A 298 33.60 31.37 71.94
N THR A 299 32.82 32.04 71.09
CA THR A 299 33.05 33.36 70.50
C THR A 299 33.57 34.41 71.47
N VAL A 300 34.73 35.02 71.17
CA VAL A 300 34.99 36.45 71.43
C VAL A 300 35.83 37.04 70.30
N SER A 301 35.18 37.45 69.21
CA SER A 301 35.50 38.70 68.52
C SER A 301 34.58 38.88 67.33
N GLU A 302 33.77 39.92 67.43
CA GLU A 302 33.09 40.53 66.32
C GLU A 302 34.10 41.00 65.27
N ARG A 303 33.88 40.58 64.02
CA ARG A 303 34.07 41.42 62.83
C ARG A 303 33.48 40.72 61.61
N SER A 304 32.36 41.27 61.15
CA SER A 304 31.84 41.23 59.77
C SER A 304 32.23 40.04 58.88
N ASN A 305 31.33 39.07 58.76
CA ASN A 305 30.66 38.72 57.50
C ASN A 305 29.89 37.41 57.69
N HIS A 306 28.78 37.26 56.99
CA HIS A 306 27.83 36.15 57.05
C HIS A 306 28.41 34.79 56.64
N GLN A 307 29.40 34.26 57.36
CA GLN A 307 29.75 32.85 57.32
C GLN A 307 28.77 32.12 58.23
N GLN A 308 27.60 31.80 57.66
CA GLN A 308 26.71 30.81 58.22
C GLN A 308 27.55 29.58 58.60
N ARG A 309 27.57 29.21 59.88
CA ARG A 309 28.25 28.00 60.35
C ARG A 309 27.74 26.83 59.52
N ARG A 310 28.55 26.37 58.56
CA ARG A 310 28.18 25.22 57.73
C ARG A 310 28.32 23.97 58.60
N PRO A 311 27.29 23.13 58.70
CA PRO A 311 27.36 21.90 59.49
C PRO A 311 28.46 20.99 58.95
N THR A 312 29.22 20.41 59.87
CA THR A 312 30.35 19.52 59.56
C THR A 312 29.95 18.07 59.77
N VAL A 313 30.43 17.20 58.89
CA VAL A 313 30.13 15.77 58.93
C VAL A 313 31.43 15.01 59.10
N LEU A 314 31.46 14.13 60.10
CA LEU A 314 32.53 13.18 60.32
C LEU A 314 32.16 11.82 59.75
N LEU A 315 33.08 11.26 58.97
CA LEU A 315 32.97 9.92 58.44
C LEU A 315 33.65 8.91 59.37
N SER A 316 33.16 7.66 59.38
CA SER A 316 33.77 6.56 60.15
C SER A 316 35.22 6.25 59.75
N CYS A 317 35.65 6.70 58.56
CA CYS A 317 37.04 6.65 58.10
C CYS A 317 37.91 7.82 58.62
N SER A 318 37.46 8.58 59.63
CA SER A 318 38.18 9.70 60.24
C SER A 318 38.44 10.90 59.31
N HIS A 319 37.54 11.14 58.35
CA HIS A 319 37.61 12.30 57.44
C HIS A 319 36.44 13.26 57.69
N LEU A 320 36.70 14.56 57.57
CA LEU A 320 35.71 15.62 57.78
C LEU A 320 35.34 16.32 56.47
N PHE A 321 34.06 16.66 56.31
CA PHE A 321 33.54 17.41 55.17
C PHE A 321 32.45 18.39 55.60
N HIS A 322 32.18 19.43 54.81
CA HIS A 322 30.91 20.15 54.94
C HIS A 322 29.78 19.22 54.51
N GLN A 323 28.65 19.27 55.23
CA GLN A 323 27.48 18.45 54.92
C GLN A 323 27.05 18.59 53.45
N LEU A 324 26.91 19.82 52.97
CA LEU A 324 26.49 20.10 51.60
C LEU A 324 27.48 19.60 50.54
N CYS A 325 28.79 19.65 50.82
CA CYS A 325 29.81 19.17 49.89
C CYS A 325 29.77 17.64 49.79
N LEU A 326 29.57 16.96 50.92
CA LEU A 326 29.43 15.51 50.95
C LEU A 326 28.12 15.08 50.26
N GLU A 327 27.00 15.74 50.54
CA GLU A 327 25.70 15.45 49.91
C GLU A 327 25.75 15.66 48.39
N ALA A 328 26.40 16.71 47.90
CA ALA A 328 26.60 16.93 46.47
C ALA A 328 27.43 15.81 45.82
N PHE A 329 28.47 15.32 46.51
CA PHE A 329 29.28 14.21 46.05
C PHE A 329 28.50 12.88 46.05
N GLU A 330 27.72 12.63 47.09
CA GLU A 330 26.83 11.46 47.18
C GLU A 330 25.79 11.48 46.05
N ALA A 331 25.21 12.65 45.73
CA ALA A 331 24.23 12.79 44.65
C ALA A 331 24.83 12.54 43.24
N PHE A 332 26.12 12.79 43.05
CA PHE A 332 26.81 12.51 41.79
C PHE A 332 27.26 11.04 41.66
N SER A 333 27.38 10.33 42.78
CA SER A 333 27.86 8.95 42.79
C SER A 333 26.71 7.99 42.45
N ALA A 334 26.85 7.22 41.37
CA ALA A 334 25.83 6.24 40.94
C ALA A 334 25.80 4.96 41.81
N ASP A 335 26.75 4.82 42.74
CA ASP A 335 26.88 3.64 43.59
C ASP A 335 25.84 3.63 44.71
N SER A 336 25.22 2.46 44.95
CA SER A 336 24.20 2.30 46.00
C SER A 336 24.71 2.49 47.43
N ARG A 337 26.04 2.63 47.61
CA ARG A 337 26.70 2.95 48.88
C ARG A 337 27.74 4.05 48.64
N PRO A 338 27.68 5.18 49.34
CA PRO A 338 28.63 6.25 49.12
C PRO A 338 30.02 5.89 49.67
N LEU A 339 31.05 6.16 48.87
CA LEU A 339 32.46 5.93 49.23
C LEU A 339 33.12 7.26 49.61
N CYS A 340 34.04 7.23 50.57
CA CYS A 340 34.70 8.44 51.03
C CYS A 340 35.48 9.08 49.88
N PRO A 341 35.31 10.39 49.60
CA PRO A 341 36.02 11.08 48.51
C PRO A 341 37.56 10.98 48.59
N LEU A 342 38.10 10.84 49.81
CA LEU A 342 39.54 10.77 50.04
C LEU A 342 40.09 9.34 50.01
N CYS A 343 39.54 8.45 50.84
CA CYS A 343 40.11 7.13 51.02
C CYS A 343 39.35 6.03 50.29
N ARG A 344 38.26 6.37 49.58
CA ARG A 344 37.35 5.46 48.87
C ARG A 344 36.77 4.33 49.72
N SER A 345 36.94 4.39 51.04
CA SER A 345 36.35 3.43 51.97
C SER A 345 34.88 3.71 52.14
N ALA A 346 34.07 2.66 52.26
CA ALA A 346 32.69 2.78 52.71
C ALA A 346 32.66 3.41 54.11
N TYR A 347 31.69 4.28 54.36
CA TYR A 347 31.62 5.04 55.60
C TYR A 347 30.22 5.12 56.18
N HIS A 348 30.16 5.34 57.49
CA HIS A 348 29.00 5.91 58.17
C HIS A 348 29.28 7.39 58.44
N LYS A 349 28.23 8.22 58.53
CA LYS A 349 28.36 9.67 58.74
C LYS A 349 27.68 10.10 60.03
N LYS A 350 28.35 10.94 60.83
CA LYS A 350 27.81 11.57 62.04
C LYS A 350 27.96 13.08 61.91
N LEU A 351 26.86 13.82 62.11
CA LEU A 351 26.89 15.28 62.17
C LEU A 351 27.57 15.73 63.47
N ILE A 352 28.42 16.75 63.38
CA ILE A 352 29.15 17.34 64.50
C ILE A 352 28.97 18.86 64.50
#